data_AF-A0A3M5N865-F1
#
_entry.id   AF-A0A3M5N865-F1
#
_cell.length_a   1.000
_cell.length_b   1.000
_cell.length_c   1.000
_cell.angle_alpha   90.00
_cell.angle_beta   90.00
_cell.angle_gamma   90.00
#
_symmetry.space_group_name_H-M   'P 1'
#
loop_
_entity.id
_entity.type
_entity.pdbx_description
1 polymer ?
#
loop_
_entity_poly.entity_id
_entity_poly.type
_entity_poly.pdbx_seq_one_letter_code
_entity_poly.pdbx_strand_id
1 'polypeptide(L)' 'MPVPDYTGQKVCGLTVHFLPCDDVQVTTSCYAFGSPEYPIKTPQHLPEPQSCPK' A
#
# COMPACT_ATOMS: atom_id res chain seq x y z
N MET A 1 17.89 0.39 -19.21
CA MET A 1 17.61 1.28 -18.07
C MET A 1 18.16 0.61 -16.81
N PRO A 2 19.12 1.21 -16.10
CA PRO A 2 19.61 0.67 -14.83
C PRO A 2 18.61 0.95 -13.69
N VAL A 3 18.55 0.05 -12.71
CA VAL A 3 17.77 0.26 -11.47
C VAL A 3 18.49 1.31 -10.63
N PRO A 4 17.81 2.37 -10.17
CA PRO A 4 18.41 3.38 -9.30
C PRO A 4 18.80 2.78 -7.94
N ASP A 5 20.00 3.11 -7.47
CA ASP A 5 20.51 2.76 -6.14
C ASP A 5 20.11 3.85 -5.13
N TYR A 6 19.33 3.45 -4.13
CA TYR A 6 18.85 4.34 -3.06
C TYR A 6 19.58 4.13 -1.73
N THR A 7 20.68 3.38 -1.71
CA THR A 7 21.47 3.10 -0.51
C THR A 7 21.91 4.40 0.17
N GLY A 8 21.65 4.51 1.49
CA GLY A 8 22.05 5.67 2.30
C GLY A 8 21.17 6.92 2.15
N GLN A 9 20.13 6.89 1.32
CA GLN A 9 19.19 7.99 1.15
C GLN A 9 17.96 7.83 2.07
N LYS A 10 17.36 8.95 2.48
CA LYS A 10 16.06 8.92 3.16
C LYS A 10 15.00 8.51 2.14
N VAL A 11 14.50 7.29 2.25
CA VAL A 11 13.42 6.76 1.42
C VAL A 11 12.15 6.62 2.22
N CYS A 12 11.02 6.85 1.56
CA CYS A 12 9.71 6.55 2.10
C CYS A 12 9.29 5.14 1.65
N GLY A 13 8.42 4.50 2.42
CA GLY A 13 7.87 3.20 2.09
C GLY A 13 6.87 3.28 0.93
N LEU A 14 6.87 2.25 0.10
CA LEU A 14 5.81 1.99 -0.87
C LEU A 14 5.13 0.69 -0.45
N THR A 15 3.84 0.79 -0.15
CA THR A 15 3.02 -0.35 0.25
C THR A 15 2.07 -0.69 -0.89
N VAL A 16 2.10 -1.96 -1.30
CA VAL A 16 1.19 -2.49 -2.32
C VAL A 16 0.16 -3.38 -1.62
N HIS A 17 -1.11 -3.02 -1.76
CA HIS A 17 -2.24 -3.79 -1.27
C HIS A 17 -2.92 -4.48 -2.44
N PHE A 18 -3.01 -5.79 -2.35
CA PHE A 18 -3.83 -6.60 -3.24
C PHE A 18 -5.23 -6.68 -2.62
N LEU A 19 -6.18 -6.02 -3.26
CA LEU A 19 -7.58 -6.05 -2.86
C LEU A 19 -8.29 -7.21 -3.58
N PRO A 20 -9.49 -7.59 -3.10
CA PRO A 20 -10.38 -8.44 -3.87
C PRO A 20 -10.65 -7.82 -5.25
N CYS A 21 -11.05 -8.65 -6.22
CA CYS A 21 -11.42 -8.20 -7.57
C CYS A 21 -10.28 -7.73 -8.46
N ASP A 22 -9.07 -8.25 -8.23
CA ASP A 22 -7.86 -7.89 -8.98
C ASP A 22 -7.51 -6.39 -8.89
N ASP A 23 -8.04 -5.71 -7.88
CA ASP A 23 -7.75 -4.31 -7.61
C ASP A 23 -6.43 -4.19 -6.84
N VAL A 24 -5.61 -3.21 -7.23
CA VAL A 24 -4.34 -2.91 -6.58
C VAL A 24 -4.38 -1.51 -6.02
N GLN A 25 -4.27 -1.38 -4.69
CA GLN A 25 -4.09 -0.10 -4.03
C GLN A 25 -2.62 0.10 -3.68
N VAL A 26 -2.00 1.09 -4.32
CA VAL A 26 -0.62 1.49 -4.02
C VAL A 26 -0.64 2.71 -3.15
N THR A 27 0.17 2.73 -2.10
CA THR A 27 0.29 3.89 -1.24
C THR A 27 1.74 4.14 -0.89
N THR A 28 2.17 5.38 -1.04
CA THR A 28 3.49 5.84 -0.65
C THR A 28 3.39 6.57 0.68
N SER A 29 4.13 6.13 1.70
CA SER A 29 4.15 6.78 3.00
C SER A 29 5.55 6.81 3.59
N CYS A 30 5.93 7.94 4.15
CA CYS A 30 7.15 8.04 4.97
C CYS A 30 6.90 7.57 6.42
N TYR A 31 5.64 7.34 6.75
CA TYR A 31 5.19 6.90 8.06
C TYR A 31 4.90 5.40 8.07
N ALA A 32 5.24 4.74 9.18
CA ALA A 32 5.01 3.32 9.39
C ALA A 32 3.60 3.02 9.93
N PHE A 33 3.21 1.75 9.86
CA PHE A 33 1.96 1.25 10.43
C PHE A 33 1.85 1.63 11.92
N GLY A 34 0.68 2.15 12.32
CA GLY A 34 0.43 2.65 13.67
C GLY A 34 0.68 4.15 13.87
N SER A 35 1.26 4.85 12.89
CA SER A 35 1.31 6.31 12.94
C SER A 35 -0.08 6.93 12.69
N PRO A 36 -0.39 8.08 13.31
CA PRO A 36 -1.65 8.80 13.05
C PRO A 36 -1.74 9.34 11.62
N GLU A 37 -0.58 9.57 10.99
CA GLU A 37 -0.44 10.06 9.61
C GLU A 37 -0.31 8.92 8.58
N TYR A 38 -0.46 7.66 9.00
CA TYR A 38 -0.39 6.53 8.09
C TYR A 38 -1.60 6.58 7.13
N PRO A 39 -1.37 6.61 5.81
CA PRO A 39 -2.43 6.87 4.84
C PRO A 39 -3.42 5.72 4.67
N ILE A 40 -3.03 4.48 4.99
CA ILE A 40 -3.92 3.33 4.89
C ILE A 40 -4.64 3.12 6.24
N LYS A 41 -5.94 3.43 6.26
CA LYS A 41 -6.80 3.22 7.44
C LYS A 41 -7.78 2.05 7.28
N THR A 42 -7.73 1.40 6.13
CA THR A 42 -8.59 0.27 5.79
C THR A 42 -8.29 -0.92 6.72
N PRO A 43 -9.31 -1.60 7.27
CA PRO A 43 -9.09 -2.79 8.10
C PRO A 43 -8.46 -3.92 7.28
N GLN A 44 -7.52 -4.66 7.88
CA GLN A 44 -6.87 -5.81 7.22
C GLN A 44 -7.81 -7.00 6.96
N HIS A 45 -8.89 -7.14 7.74
CA HIS A 45 -9.86 -8.22 7.60
C HIS A 45 -11.24 -7.66 7.26
N LEU A 46 -11.36 -7.07 6.08
CA LEU A 46 -12.67 -6.76 5.52
C LEU A 46 -13.30 -8.05 4.96
N PRO A 47 -14.63 -8.20 5.07
CA PRO A 47 -15.32 -9.27 4.37
C PRO A 47 -15.13 -9.09 2.86
N GLU A 48 -14.77 -10.16 2.16
CA GLU A 48 -14.69 -10.15 0.71
C GLU A 48 -16.07 -9.83 0.10
N PRO A 49 -16.14 -8.94 -0.90
CA PRO A 49 -17.38 -8.69 -1.61
C PRO A 49 -17.84 -9.96 -2.33
N GLN A 50 -19.15 -10.26 -2.29
CA GLN A 50 -19.71 -11.47 -2.93
C GLN A 50 -19.53 -11.49 -4.46
N SER A 51 -19.28 -10.34 -5.08
CA SER A 51 -19.01 -10.22 -6.52
C SER A 51 -18.22 -8.96 -6.82
N CYS A 52 -17.45 -8.99 -7.90
CA CYS A 52 -16.68 -7.87 -8.39
C CYS A 52 -17.50 -7.01 -9.35
N PRO A 53 -17.48 -5.67 -9.21
CA PRO A 53 -18.09 -4.79 -10.21
C PRO A 53 -17.43 -5.03 -11.57
N LYS A 54 -18.24 -4.98 -12.64
CA LYS A 54 -17.80 -5.23 -14.02
C LYS A 54 -17.45 -3.93 -14.73
#